data_AF-A0A6B3HSY4-F1
#
_entry.id   AF-A0A6B3HSY4-F1
#
_cell.length_a   1.000
_cell.length_b   1.000
_cell.length_c   1.000
_cell.angle_alpha   90.00
_cell.angle_beta   90.00
_cell.angle_gamma   90.00
#
_symmetry.space_group_name_H-M   'P 1'
#
loop_
_entity.id
_entity.type
_entity.pdbx_description
1 polymer ?
#
loop_
_entity_poly.entity_id
_entity_poly.type
_entity_poly.pdbx_seq_one_letter_code
_entity_poly.pdbx_strand_id
1 'polypeptide(L)'
;MPDAYAPEERGDASPRRRRRTIAIATLLVLAVATGTGVAVKGGLLSFSESCEDSAVHLSLAASPDIAPAVRAIAEEALANEVRSDGHCLDVDVVARDSYKVADALAGGGEAPDFQIWLPDSDLWLDRAEGLGTGIPISPSDSVASSPVGLAMVPSASQRLGWPK
;
A
#
# COMPACT_ATOMS: atom_id res chain seq x y z
N MET A 1 63.44 -18.17 -60.21
CA MET A 1 62.12 -18.39 -60.85
C MET A 1 61.53 -19.67 -60.29
N PRO A 2 60.22 -19.68 -60.04
CA PRO A 2 59.57 -20.24 -58.84
C PRO A 2 58.62 -21.40 -59.22
N ASP A 3 58.20 -22.25 -58.29
CA ASP A 3 56.90 -22.27 -57.57
C ASP A 3 56.82 -23.73 -57.02
N ALA A 4 56.22 -24.08 -55.90
CA ALA A 4 54.85 -23.80 -55.55
C ALA A 4 54.59 -23.94 -54.05
N TYR A 5 53.89 -22.93 -53.56
CA TYR A 5 53.21 -22.85 -52.28
C TYR A 5 52.04 -23.85 -52.26
N ALA A 6 52.04 -24.79 -51.33
CA ALA A 6 50.86 -25.61 -51.06
C ALA A 6 49.90 -24.80 -50.15
N PRO A 7 48.63 -24.61 -50.52
CA PRO A 7 47.70 -23.88 -49.68
C PRO A 7 47.26 -24.75 -48.49
N GLU A 8 47.17 -24.13 -47.32
CA GLU A 8 46.46 -24.69 -46.18
C GLU A 8 45.00 -24.96 -46.56
N GLU A 9 44.56 -26.21 -46.40
CA GLU A 9 43.14 -26.56 -46.50
C GLU A 9 42.38 -25.88 -45.37
N ARG A 10 41.83 -24.70 -45.67
CA ARG A 10 40.83 -24.04 -44.85
C ARG A 10 39.57 -24.91 -44.91
N GLY A 11 39.42 -25.77 -43.90
CA GLY A 11 38.27 -26.65 -43.75
C GLY A 11 36.97 -25.88 -43.97
N ASP A 12 36.31 -26.18 -45.08
CA ASP A 12 34.99 -25.65 -45.42
C ASP A 12 34.00 -26.10 -44.35
N ALA A 13 33.71 -25.22 -43.40
CA ALA A 13 32.65 -25.41 -42.44
C ALA A 13 31.32 -25.42 -43.20
N SER A 14 30.89 -26.61 -43.57
CA SER A 14 29.68 -26.90 -44.35
C SER A 14 28.51 -25.94 -44.07
N PRO A 15 27.92 -25.30 -45.11
CA PRO A 15 26.88 -24.26 -44.95
C PRO A 15 25.61 -24.76 -44.24
N ARG A 16 25.43 -26.09 -44.16
CA ARG A 16 24.34 -26.76 -43.45
C ARG A 16 24.46 -26.63 -41.93
N ARG A 17 25.68 -26.60 -41.38
CA ARG A 17 25.91 -26.44 -39.94
C ARG A 17 25.57 -25.03 -39.49
N ARG A 18 25.99 -24.02 -40.27
CA ARG A 18 25.70 -22.60 -40.02
C ARG A 18 24.20 -22.30 -40.06
N ARG A 19 23.46 -22.87 -41.02
CA ARG A 19 21.99 -22.73 -41.09
C ARG A 19 21.27 -23.36 -39.90
N ARG A 20 21.73 -24.52 -39.41
CA ARG A 20 21.19 -25.14 -38.19
C ARG A 20 21.47 -24.30 -36.94
N THR A 21 22.68 -23.75 -36.82
CA THR A 21 23.02 -22.87 -35.69
C THR A 21 22.18 -21.59 -35.70
N ILE A 22 21.95 -21.00 -36.88
CA ILE A 22 21.09 -19.81 -37.01
C ILE A 22 19.65 -20.15 -36.62
N ALA A 23 19.10 -21.27 -37.09
CA ALA A 23 17.73 -21.69 -36.77
C ALA A 23 17.54 -21.97 -35.26
N ILE A 24 18.54 -22.58 -34.62
CA ILE A 24 18.52 -22.83 -33.17
C ILE A 24 18.64 -21.52 -32.40
N ALA A 25 19.50 -20.60 -32.85
CA ALA A 25 19.65 -19.29 -32.24
C ALA A 25 18.38 -18.43 -32.37
N THR A 26 17.72 -18.42 -33.53
CA THR A 26 16.45 -17.70 -33.68
C THR A 26 15.33 -18.33 -32.85
N LEU A 27 15.25 -19.67 -32.76
CA LEU A 27 14.30 -20.34 -31.86
C LEU A 27 14.56 -20.01 -30.39
N LEU A 28 15.82 -19.98 -29.97
CA LEU A 28 16.19 -19.58 -28.60
C LEU A 28 15.82 -18.12 -28.33
N VAL A 29 16.11 -17.20 -29.24
CA VAL A 29 15.73 -15.78 -29.08
C VAL A 29 14.21 -15.63 -29.05
N LEU A 30 13.48 -16.36 -29.91
CA LEU A 30 12.02 -16.32 -29.89
C LEU A 30 11.45 -16.91 -28.59
N ALA A 31 12.03 -17.99 -28.07
CA ALA A 31 11.63 -18.61 -26.80
C ALA A 31 11.95 -17.73 -25.58
N VAL A 32 13.09 -17.03 -25.60
CA VAL A 32 13.43 -16.04 -24.56
C VAL A 32 12.50 -14.84 -24.65
N ALA A 33 12.20 -14.33 -25.86
CA ALA A 33 11.31 -13.18 -26.05
C ALA A 33 9.84 -13.49 -25.72
N THR A 34 9.34 -14.70 -26.00
CA THR A 34 8.01 -15.13 -25.57
C THR A 34 7.97 -15.46 -24.09
N GLY A 35 9.03 -16.06 -23.54
CA GLY A 35 9.16 -16.36 -22.11
C GLY A 35 9.23 -15.10 -21.24
N THR A 36 9.98 -14.08 -21.66
CA THR A 36 10.04 -12.79 -20.94
C THR A 36 8.70 -12.07 -21.01
N GLY A 37 8.03 -12.01 -22.17
CA GLY A 37 6.74 -11.35 -22.32
C GLY A 37 5.62 -11.87 -21.40
N VAL A 38 5.63 -13.17 -21.08
CA VAL A 38 4.66 -13.77 -20.14
C VAL A 38 5.06 -13.52 -18.68
N ALA A 39 6.36 -13.51 -18.36
CA ALA A 39 6.85 -13.21 -17.02
C ALA A 39 6.58 -11.76 -16.58
N VAL A 40 6.72 -10.77 -17.48
CA VAL A 40 6.44 -9.35 -17.15
C VAL A 40 4.95 -9.08 -16.93
N LYS A 41 4.06 -9.84 -17.58
CA LYS A 41 2.60 -9.73 -17.38
C LYS A 41 2.07 -10.53 -16.19
N GLY A 42 2.83 -11.51 -15.72
CA GLY A 42 2.45 -12.41 -14.62
C GLY A 42 2.88 -11.94 -13.22
N GLY A 43 3.47 -10.75 -13.07
CA GLY A 43 3.92 -10.23 -11.76
C GLY A 43 5.12 -10.98 -11.15
N LEU A 44 5.72 -11.93 -11.88
CA LEU A 44 6.83 -12.77 -11.39
C LEU A 44 8.19 -12.04 -11.36
N LEU A 45 8.24 -10.81 -11.89
CA LEU A 45 9.41 -9.94 -11.90
C LEU A 45 9.06 -8.54 -11.40
N SER A 46 8.22 -8.45 -10.36
CA SER A 46 8.13 -7.22 -9.58
C SER A 46 9.46 -7.07 -8.82
N PHE A 47 10.44 -6.38 -9.44
CA PHE A 47 11.62 -5.86 -8.76
C PHE A 47 11.23 -4.67 -7.87
N SER A 48 10.13 -4.78 -7.14
CA SER A 48 9.81 -3.82 -6.10
C SER A 48 10.67 -4.19 -4.91
N GLU A 49 11.56 -3.28 -4.49
CA GLU A 49 12.20 -3.37 -3.16
C GLU A 49 11.12 -3.75 -2.14
N SER A 50 11.37 -4.82 -1.38
CA SER A 50 10.51 -5.26 -0.29
C SER A 50 10.26 -4.07 0.64
N CYS A 51 9.05 -3.99 1.21
CA CYS A 51 8.69 -2.86 2.06
C CYS A 51 9.57 -2.71 3.32
N GLU A 52 10.38 -3.74 3.63
CA GLU A 52 11.28 -3.84 4.78
C GLU A 52 12.20 -2.63 4.97
N ASP A 53 12.67 -1.96 3.91
CA ASP A 53 13.67 -0.89 4.01
C ASP A 53 13.18 0.50 3.54
N SER A 54 11.97 0.61 3.00
CA SER A 54 11.53 1.84 2.30
C SER A 54 10.08 2.26 2.58
N ALA A 55 9.49 1.82 3.69
CA ALA A 55 8.14 2.22 4.05
C ALA A 55 8.08 3.71 4.44
N VAL A 56 7.03 4.38 3.99
CA VAL A 56 6.71 5.75 4.40
C VAL A 56 5.96 5.69 5.71
N HIS A 57 6.57 6.21 6.77
CA HIS A 57 5.95 6.30 8.08
C HIS A 57 4.94 7.44 8.14
N LEU A 58 3.71 7.13 8.53
CA LEU A 58 2.60 8.06 8.73
C LEU A 58 2.08 7.94 10.15
N SER A 59 1.91 9.07 10.84
CA SER A 59 1.29 9.11 12.17
C SER A 59 -0.20 9.44 12.03
N LEU A 60 -1.05 8.60 12.62
CA LEU A 60 -2.50 8.69 12.60
C LEU A 60 -3.05 8.77 14.03
N ALA A 61 -3.78 9.85 14.34
CA ALA A 61 -4.56 9.95 15.56
C ALA A 61 -5.97 9.39 15.33
N ALA A 62 -6.36 8.38 16.11
CA ALA A 62 -7.71 7.79 16.07
C ALA A 62 -8.42 7.92 17.41
N SER A 63 -9.75 7.99 17.38
CA SER A 63 -10.55 7.92 18.61
C SER A 63 -10.28 6.60 19.36
N PRO A 64 -10.26 6.59 20.71
CA PRO A 64 -9.81 5.41 21.45
C PRO A 64 -10.65 4.15 21.23
N ASP A 65 -11.92 4.31 20.90
CA ASP A 65 -12.89 3.25 20.63
C ASP A 65 -12.69 2.58 19.26
N ILE A 66 -12.13 3.28 18.27
CA ILE A 66 -11.84 2.71 16.93
C ILE A 66 -10.35 2.39 16.72
N ALA A 67 -9.44 2.99 17.50
CA ALA A 67 -7.99 2.84 17.33
C ALA A 67 -7.50 1.37 17.25
N PRO A 68 -8.02 0.39 18.03
CA PRO A 68 -7.62 -1.01 17.87
C PRO A 68 -7.95 -1.60 16.50
N ALA A 69 -9.11 -1.25 15.93
CA ALA A 69 -9.51 -1.71 14.60
C ALA A 69 -8.63 -1.08 13.51
N VAL A 70 -8.33 0.22 13.65
CA VAL A 70 -7.44 0.94 12.72
C VAL A 70 -6.02 0.38 12.75
N ARG A 71 -5.49 0.03 13.93
CA ARG A 71 -4.19 -0.66 14.06
C ARG A 71 -4.16 -1.99 13.32
N ALA A 72 -5.18 -2.82 13.50
CA ALA A 72 -5.24 -4.10 12.81
C ALA A 72 -5.23 -3.92 11.27
N ILE A 73 -5.92 -2.89 10.76
CA ILE A 73 -5.90 -2.54 9.33
C ILE A 73 -4.51 -2.05 8.90
N ALA A 74 -3.85 -1.20 9.69
CA ALA A 74 -2.51 -0.71 9.39
C ALA A 74 -1.46 -1.83 9.36
N GLU A 75 -1.51 -2.74 10.34
CA GLU A 75 -0.65 -3.92 10.41
C GLU A 75 -0.87 -4.86 9.22
N GLU A 76 -2.14 -5.10 8.87
CA GLU A 76 -2.51 -5.89 7.69
C GLU A 76 -2.04 -5.23 6.38
N ALA A 77 -2.15 -3.90 6.29
CA ALA A 77 -1.70 -3.15 5.12
C ALA A 77 -0.18 -3.26 4.94
N LEU A 78 0.59 -3.15 6.03
CA LEU A 78 2.05 -3.31 6.00
C LEU A 78 2.44 -4.76 5.65
N ALA A 79 1.80 -5.76 6.27
CA ALA A 79 2.07 -7.18 6.02
C ALA A 79 1.74 -7.60 4.58
N ASN A 80 0.74 -6.97 3.97
CA ASN A 80 0.36 -7.20 2.57
C ASN A 80 1.10 -6.30 1.57
N GLU A 81 2.12 -5.56 2.02
CA GLU A 81 2.90 -4.63 1.20
C GLU A 81 2.03 -3.64 0.41
N VAL A 82 0.98 -3.11 1.04
CA VAL A 82 0.09 -2.13 0.42
C VAL A 82 0.87 -0.87 0.05
N ARG A 83 0.76 -0.45 -1.22
CA ARG A 83 1.48 0.69 -1.78
C ARG A 83 0.55 1.83 -2.18
N SER A 84 0.99 3.05 -1.94
CA SER A 84 0.43 4.27 -2.52
C SER A 84 1.53 5.00 -3.29
N ASP A 85 1.26 5.38 -4.54
CA ASP A 85 2.25 5.98 -5.45
C ASP A 85 3.57 5.20 -5.58
N GLY A 86 3.50 3.86 -5.44
CA GLY A 86 4.65 2.97 -5.50
C GLY A 86 5.40 2.78 -4.17
N HIS A 87 5.07 3.56 -3.14
CA HIS A 87 5.67 3.50 -1.81
C HIS A 87 4.83 2.68 -0.84
N CYS A 88 5.49 1.85 -0.05
CA CYS A 88 4.81 1.11 1.02
C CYS A 88 4.40 2.06 2.14
N LEU A 89 3.28 1.75 2.80
CA LEU A 89 2.77 2.53 3.90
C LEU A 89 3.04 1.82 5.22
N ASP A 90 3.64 2.53 6.18
CA ASP A 90 3.69 2.12 7.58
C ASP A 90 2.97 3.17 8.42
N VAL A 91 1.87 2.80 9.07
CA VAL A 91 0.99 3.73 9.77
C VAL A 91 1.05 3.48 11.27
N ASP A 92 1.64 4.42 12.01
CA ASP A 92 1.61 4.42 13.48
C ASP A 92 0.30 5.03 13.97
N VAL A 93 -0.46 4.28 14.76
CA VAL A 93 -1.81 4.67 15.20
C VAL A 93 -1.83 4.96 16.70
N VAL A 94 -1.98 6.24 17.03
CA VAL A 94 -2.09 6.72 18.40
C VAL A 94 -3.55 6.96 18.79
N ALA A 95 -3.93 6.50 19.98
CA ALA A 95 -5.27 6.76 20.51
C ALA A 95 -5.34 8.15 21.16
N ARG A 96 -6.24 9.01 20.67
CA ARG A 96 -6.46 10.37 21.19
C ARG A 96 -7.96 10.66 21.23
N ASP A 97 -8.44 11.24 22.32
CA ASP A 97 -9.85 11.65 22.42
C ASP A 97 -10.19 12.68 21.33
N SER A 98 -11.21 12.42 20.52
CA SER A 98 -11.60 13.28 19.39
C SER A 98 -11.85 14.73 19.81
N TYR A 99 -12.48 14.96 20.97
CA TYR A 99 -12.74 16.31 21.47
C TYR A 99 -11.45 17.08 21.80
N LYS A 100 -10.41 16.41 22.29
CA LYS A 100 -9.12 17.05 22.59
C LYS A 100 -8.38 17.40 21.32
N VAL A 101 -8.42 16.52 20.32
CA VAL A 101 -7.84 16.79 19.01
C VAL A 101 -8.57 17.96 18.35
N ALA A 102 -9.90 17.95 18.35
CA ALA A 102 -10.71 19.04 17.82
C ALA A 102 -10.42 20.38 18.53
N ASP A 103 -10.37 20.40 19.86
CA ASP A 103 -10.04 21.61 20.63
C ASP A 103 -8.63 22.13 20.32
N ALA A 104 -7.64 21.22 20.18
CA ALA A 104 -6.27 21.59 19.84
C ALA A 104 -6.15 22.17 18.42
N LEU A 105 -6.83 21.56 17.44
CA LEU A 105 -6.86 22.05 16.07
C LEU A 105 -7.58 23.41 15.98
N ALA A 106 -8.71 23.56 16.67
CA ALA A 106 -9.49 24.80 16.69
C ALA A 106 -8.76 25.96 17.39
N GLY A 107 -8.02 25.66 18.46
CA GLY A 107 -7.32 26.68 19.25
C GLY A 107 -6.19 27.38 18.49
N GLY A 108 -5.66 26.74 17.45
CA GLY A 108 -4.43 27.17 16.79
C GLY A 108 -3.21 26.98 17.71
N GLY A 109 -2.05 26.67 17.15
CA GLY A 109 -0.87 26.38 17.96
C GLY A 109 0.21 25.65 17.19
N GLU A 110 0.96 24.82 17.91
CA GLU A 110 1.97 23.95 17.30
C GLU A 110 1.31 22.94 16.37
N ALA A 111 2.01 22.60 15.29
CA ALA A 111 1.55 21.59 14.37
C ALA A 111 1.36 20.26 15.11
N PRO A 112 0.28 19.51 14.83
CA PRO A 112 0.06 18.21 15.44
C PRO A 112 1.20 17.24 15.11
N ASP A 113 1.45 16.30 16.02
CA ASP A 113 2.40 15.19 15.87
C ASP A 113 1.87 14.06 14.97
N PHE A 114 0.73 14.28 14.31
CA PHE A 114 0.08 13.36 13.38
C PHE A 114 -0.26 14.05 12.07
N GLN A 115 -0.33 13.26 11.00
CA GLN A 115 -0.70 13.75 9.66
C GLN A 115 -2.15 13.44 9.34
N ILE A 116 -2.70 12.38 9.95
CA ILE A 116 -4.06 11.89 9.71
C ILE A 116 -4.82 11.88 11.03
N TRP A 117 -6.07 12.30 10.99
CA TRP A 117 -6.97 12.23 12.14
C TRP A 117 -8.26 11.51 11.74
N LEU A 118 -8.61 10.47 12.49
CA LEU A 118 -9.84 9.71 12.33
C LEU A 118 -10.70 9.84 13.60
N PRO A 119 -11.68 10.76 13.62
CA PRO A 119 -12.62 10.88 14.73
C PRO A 119 -13.71 9.80 14.68
N ASP A 120 -14.37 9.58 15.82
CA ASP A 120 -15.58 8.75 15.97
C ASP A 120 -16.81 9.36 15.31
N SER A 121 -16.80 10.67 15.02
CA SER A 121 -17.86 11.37 14.30
C SER A 121 -17.37 12.64 13.60
N ASP A 122 -18.00 12.93 12.47
CA ASP A 122 -17.92 14.18 11.71
C ASP A 122 -18.26 15.43 12.53
N LEU A 123 -19.03 15.33 13.63
CA LEU A 123 -19.32 16.44 14.53
C LEU A 123 -18.06 17.13 15.08
N TRP A 124 -16.95 16.39 15.17
CA TRP A 124 -15.67 16.92 15.63
C TRP A 124 -14.96 17.76 14.56
N LEU A 125 -15.23 17.50 13.28
CA LEU A 125 -14.69 18.30 12.17
C LEU A 125 -15.25 19.72 12.21
N ASP A 126 -16.58 19.86 12.36
CA ASP A 126 -17.25 21.15 12.52
C ASP A 126 -16.68 21.93 13.72
N ARG A 127 -16.40 21.22 14.82
CA ARG A 127 -15.80 21.83 16.02
C ARG A 127 -14.35 22.25 15.79
N ALA A 128 -13.55 21.45 15.08
CA ALA A 128 -12.17 21.74 14.76
C ALA A 128 -12.03 22.93 13.81
N GLU A 129 -12.92 23.08 12.83
CA GLU A 129 -12.95 24.22 11.92
C GLU A 129 -13.29 25.53 12.66
N GLY A 130 -14.20 25.47 13.64
CA GLY A 130 -14.51 26.58 14.54
C GLY A 130 -14.86 27.88 13.79
N LEU A 131 -14.16 28.98 14.11
CA LEU A 131 -14.29 30.28 13.42
C LEU A 131 -13.30 30.46 12.25
N GLY A 132 -12.61 29.39 11.81
CA GLY A 132 -11.64 29.43 10.71
C GLY A 132 -10.27 30.00 11.05
N THR A 133 -9.92 30.08 12.34
CA THR A 133 -8.61 30.58 12.82
C THR A 133 -7.67 29.48 13.32
N GLY A 134 -8.14 28.23 13.34
CA GLY A 134 -7.38 27.06 13.76
C GLY A 134 -6.47 26.49 12.66
N ILE A 135 -5.90 25.33 12.93
CA ILE A 135 -5.09 24.58 11.96
C ILE A 135 -6.04 24.06 10.85
N PRO A 136 -5.75 24.34 9.57
CA PRO A 136 -6.62 23.89 8.48
C PRO A 136 -6.63 22.38 8.38
N ILE A 137 -7.83 21.80 8.30
CA ILE A 137 -8.04 20.38 8.02
C ILE A 137 -8.55 20.21 6.59
N SER A 138 -8.29 19.05 5.99
CA SER A 138 -8.82 18.66 4.68
C SER A 138 -9.72 17.45 4.87
N PRO A 139 -11.04 17.66 5.09
CA PRO A 139 -11.97 16.56 5.34
C PRO A 139 -12.04 15.58 4.16
N SER A 140 -12.16 14.29 4.49
CA SER A 140 -12.51 13.22 3.55
C SER A 140 -13.92 12.72 3.83
N ASP A 141 -14.46 11.90 2.92
CA ASP A 141 -15.72 11.20 3.15
C ASP A 141 -15.64 10.27 4.37
N SER A 142 -16.80 10.03 5.00
CA SER A 142 -16.90 9.06 6.08
C SER A 142 -16.57 7.64 5.59
N VAL A 143 -15.73 6.94 6.36
CA VAL A 143 -15.32 5.55 6.08
C VAL A 143 -16.15 4.51 6.84
N ALA A 144 -16.94 4.94 7.83
CA ALA A 144 -17.72 4.06 8.68
C ALA A 144 -18.93 4.78 9.28
N SER A 145 -19.98 4.01 9.58
CA SER A 145 -21.18 4.51 10.27
C SER A 145 -21.52 3.60 11.43
N SER A 146 -21.78 4.18 12.60
CA SER A 146 -22.19 3.44 13.80
C SER A 146 -23.58 3.86 14.28
N PRO A 147 -24.50 2.91 14.56
CA PRO A 147 -25.76 3.23 15.21
C PRO A 147 -25.56 3.44 16.72
N VAL A 148 -26.34 4.34 17.31
CA VAL A 148 -26.46 4.45 18.77
C VAL A 148 -27.49 3.44 19.25
N GLY A 149 -27.06 2.49 20.08
CA GLY A 149 -27.91 1.45 20.66
C GLY A 149 -27.96 1.52 22.18
N LEU A 150 -29.13 1.21 22.76
CA LEU A 150 -29.27 1.02 24.20
C LEU A 150 -29.17 -0.47 24.53
N ALA A 151 -28.17 -0.84 25.32
CA ALA A 151 -28.02 -2.19 25.86
C ALA A 151 -28.40 -2.23 27.34
N MET A 152 -28.99 -3.34 27.77
CA MET A 152 -29.38 -3.56 29.16
C MET A 152 -29.14 -5.01 29.55
N VAL A 153 -28.72 -5.20 30.81
CA VAL A 153 -28.59 -6.55 31.35
C VAL A 153 -29.96 -7.22 31.43
N PRO A 154 -30.05 -8.56 31.28
CA PRO A 154 -31.35 -9.26 31.19
C PRO A 154 -32.29 -8.97 32.36
N SER A 155 -31.75 -8.82 33.57
CA SER A 155 -32.57 -8.52 34.76
C SER A 155 -33.21 -7.13 34.70
N ALA A 156 -32.55 -6.15 34.10
CA ALA A 156 -33.09 -4.81 33.89
C ALA A 156 -34.10 -4.82 32.74
N SER A 157 -33.82 -5.56 31.67
CA SER A 157 -34.72 -5.65 30.51
C SER A 157 -36.06 -6.29 30.86
N GLN A 158 -36.04 -7.39 31.61
CA GLN A 158 -37.25 -8.08 32.05
C GLN A 158 -38.14 -7.19 32.93
N ARG A 159 -37.56 -6.38 33.83
CA ARG A 159 -38.32 -5.42 34.65
C ARG A 159 -38.99 -4.33 33.83
N LEU A 160 -38.39 -3.96 32.70
CA LEU A 160 -38.92 -2.97 31.76
C LEU A 160 -39.83 -3.60 30.68
N GLY A 161 -40.04 -4.92 30.72
CA GLY A 161 -40.85 -5.64 29.74
C GLY A 161 -40.21 -5.74 28.35
N TRP A 162 -38.87 -5.72 28.28
CA TRP A 162 -38.09 -5.80 27.04
C TRP A 162 -37.23 -7.09 26.99
N PRO A 163 -37.03 -7.70 25.80
CA PRO A 163 -37.78 -7.50 24.55
C PRO A 163 -39.16 -8.19 24.61
N LYS A 164 -40.06 -7.88 23.66
CA LYS A 164 -41.30 -8.65 23.46
C LYS A 164 -41.03 -9.99 22.81
#